data_AF-A0A521TLQ4-F1
#
_entry.id   AF-A0A521TLQ4-F1
#
_cell.length_a   1.000
_cell.length_b   1.000
_cell.length_c   1.000
_cell.angle_alpha   90.00
_cell.angle_beta   90.00
_cell.angle_gamma   90.00
#
_symmetry.space_group_name_H-M   'P 1'
#
loop_
_entity.id
_entity.type
_entity.pdbx_description
1 polymer ?
#
loop_
_entity_poly.entity_id
_entity_poly.type
_entity_poly.pdbx_seq_one_letter_code
_entity_poly.pdbx_strand_id
1 'polypeptide(L)'
;MRDRRDIYLDILYRGLLNARSAGYAGDAAQAATEADHLHNLPELLRRLDDEPLHAFYWEGMRTSYLGESKPEYAVRFTELWEELDAARRSA
;
A
#
# COMPACT_ATOMS: atom_id res chain seq x y z
N MET A 1 4.84 0.11 18.75
CA MET A 1 4.40 0.69 17.47
C MET A 1 5.42 0.25 16.43
N ARG A 2 4.99 -0.33 15.32
CA ARG A 2 5.93 -0.75 14.27
C ARG A 2 6.54 0.46 13.58
N ASP A 3 7.76 0.30 13.11
CA ASP A 3 8.43 1.33 12.33
C ASP A 3 7.77 1.43 10.93
N ARG A 4 7.78 2.63 10.35
CA ARG A 4 7.20 2.94 9.04
C ARG A 4 7.71 2.01 7.93
N ARG A 5 8.99 1.67 7.93
CA ARG A 5 9.64 0.72 7.01
C ARG A 5 8.97 -0.65 7.08
N ASP A 6 8.81 -1.19 8.28
CA ASP A 6 8.19 -2.51 8.48
C ASP A 6 6.74 -2.52 7.97
N ILE A 7 6.00 -1.43 8.21
CA ILE A 7 4.63 -1.29 7.70
C ILE A 7 4.61 -1.29 6.17
N TYR A 8 5.50 -0.54 5.51
CA TYR A 8 5.58 -0.54 4.04
C TYR A 8 6.00 -1.90 3.46
N LEU A 9 6.93 -2.60 4.11
CA LEU A 9 7.32 -3.96 3.68
C LEU A 9 6.13 -4.91 3.75
N ASP A 10 5.30 -4.81 4.79
CA ASP A 10 4.08 -5.61 4.92
C ASP A 10 3.03 -5.25 3.87
N ILE A 11 2.84 -3.96 3.57
CA ILE A 11 1.95 -3.53 2.47
C ILE A 11 2.47 -4.11 1.15
N LEU A 12 3.78 -4.01 0.89
CA LEU A 12 4.38 -4.56 -0.32
C LEU A 12 4.16 -6.07 -0.42
N TYR A 13 4.42 -6.80 0.66
CA TYR A 13 4.22 -8.24 0.70
C TYR A 13 2.76 -8.65 0.46
N ARG A 14 1.81 -8.03 1.18
CA ARG A 14 0.38 -8.33 1.03
C ARG A 14 -0.14 -7.96 -0.36
N GLY A 15 0.29 -6.84 -0.92
CA GLY A 15 -0.07 -6.45 -2.27
C GLY A 15 0.46 -7.40 -3.34
N LEU A 16 1.69 -7.90 -3.22
CA LEU A 16 2.20 -8.90 -4.15
C LEU A 16 1.38 -10.20 -4.11
N LEU A 17 0.93 -10.62 -2.93
CA LEU A 17 0.03 -11.77 -2.78
C LEU A 17 -1.34 -11.50 -3.40
N ASN A 18 -1.89 -10.29 -3.19
CA ASN A 18 -3.14 -9.87 -3.80
C ASN A 18 -3.05 -9.87 -5.34
N ALA A 19 -2.02 -9.24 -5.91
CA ALA A 19 -1.79 -9.19 -7.34
C ALA A 19 -1.69 -10.60 -7.95
N ARG A 20 -0.96 -11.50 -7.29
CA ARG A 20 -0.84 -12.90 -7.68
C ARG A 20 -2.19 -13.63 -7.62
N SER A 21 -2.95 -13.42 -6.56
CA SER A 21 -4.29 -14.01 -6.37
C SER A 21 -5.26 -13.57 -7.47
N ALA A 22 -5.30 -12.26 -7.76
CA ALA A 22 -6.10 -11.70 -8.84
C ALA A 22 -5.70 -12.26 -10.21
N GLY A 23 -4.39 -12.37 -10.46
CA GLY A 23 -3.85 -12.99 -11.67
C GLY A 23 -4.31 -14.43 -11.87
N TYR A 24 -4.26 -15.28 -10.83
CA TYR A 24 -4.77 -16.66 -10.93
C TYR A 24 -6.29 -16.74 -11.10
N ALA A 25 -7.03 -15.77 -10.59
CA ALA A 25 -8.48 -15.67 -10.78
C ALA A 25 -8.89 -15.15 -12.16
N GLY A 26 -7.92 -14.78 -13.03
CA GLY A 26 -8.20 -14.16 -14.32
C GLY A 26 -8.66 -12.70 -14.24
N ASP A 27 -8.47 -12.07 -13.08
CA ASP A 27 -8.88 -10.69 -12.81
C ASP A 27 -7.73 -9.73 -13.08
N ALA A 28 -7.48 -9.48 -14.36
CA ALA A 28 -6.38 -8.61 -14.81
C ALA A 28 -6.54 -7.16 -14.30
N ALA A 29 -7.78 -6.68 -14.15
CA ALA A 29 -8.04 -5.33 -13.68
C ALA A 29 -7.59 -5.17 -12.22
N GLN A 30 -8.00 -6.08 -11.33
CA GLN A 30 -7.54 -6.04 -9.93
C GLN A 30 -6.03 -6.24 -9.83
N ALA A 31 -5.45 -7.15 -10.62
CA ALA A 31 -4.00 -7.35 -10.61
C ALA A 31 -3.22 -6.08 -10.99
N ALA A 32 -3.73 -5.30 -11.96
CA ALA A 32 -3.17 -4.01 -12.33
C ALA A 32 -3.33 -2.97 -11.21
N THR A 33 -4.52 -2.88 -10.60
CA THR A 33 -4.77 -1.99 -9.45
C THR A 33 -3.82 -2.27 -8.27
N GLU A 34 -3.54 -3.54 -7.98
CA GLU A 34 -2.52 -3.91 -6.99
C GLU A 34 -1.12 -3.47 -7.44
N ALA A 35 -0.72 -3.69 -8.69
CA ALA A 35 0.59 -3.24 -9.18
C ALA A 35 0.75 -1.71 -9.07
N ASP A 36 -0.28 -0.95 -9.42
CA ASP A 36 -0.32 0.50 -9.33
C ASP A 36 -0.27 0.99 -7.87
N HIS A 37 -0.83 0.24 -6.92
CA HIS A 37 -0.68 0.55 -5.50
C HIS A 37 0.75 0.36 -5.00
N LEU A 38 1.48 -0.62 -5.52
CA LEU A 38 2.76 -1.06 -4.95
C LEU A 38 3.98 -0.42 -5.60
N HIS A 39 3.88 0.05 -6.84
CA HIS A 39 5.05 0.41 -7.66
C HIS A 39 5.98 1.45 -7.03
N ASN A 40 5.45 2.35 -6.19
CA ASN A 40 6.25 3.38 -5.50
C ASN A 40 6.74 2.97 -4.11
N LEU A 41 6.24 1.88 -3.52
CA LEU A 41 6.67 1.42 -2.20
C LEU A 41 8.18 1.14 -2.12
N PRO A 42 8.84 0.55 -3.15
CA PRO A 42 10.29 0.41 -3.14
C PRO A 42 11.05 1.73 -3.00
N GLU A 43 10.54 2.82 -3.58
CA GLU A 43 11.18 4.14 -3.47
C GLU A 43 10.93 4.76 -2.10
N LEU A 44 9.72 4.63 -1.53
CA LEU A 44 9.44 5.02 -0.15
C LEU A 44 10.37 4.34 0.85
N LEU A 45 10.69 3.06 0.63
CA LEU A 45 11.59 2.29 1.49
C LEU A 45 13.05 2.77 1.40
N ARG A 46 13.47 3.29 0.25
CA ARG A 46 14.81 3.87 0.06
C ARG A 46 14.94 5.27 0.67
N ARG A 47 13.85 6.04 0.69
CA ARG A 47 13.83 7.46 1.08
C ARG A 47 12.89 7.71 2.25
N LEU A 48 13.17 7.08 3.39
CA LEU A 48 12.31 7.15 4.58
C LEU A 48 12.20 8.54 5.20
N ASP A 49 13.15 9.43 4.90
CA ASP A 49 13.22 10.81 5.33
C ASP A 49 12.51 11.79 4.37
N ASP A 50 12.05 11.30 3.22
CA ASP A 50 11.34 12.12 2.22
C ASP A 50 9.84 12.21 2.55
N GLU A 51 9.50 13.00 3.56
CA GLU A 51 8.12 13.20 4.01
C GLU A 51 7.14 13.62 2.88
N PRO A 52 7.50 14.49 1.91
CA PRO A 52 6.64 14.77 0.77
C PRO A 52 6.27 13.52 -0.04
N LEU A 53 7.21 12.60 -0.27
CA LEU A 53 6.95 11.35 -0.97
C LEU A 53 6.01 10.44 -0.16
N HIS A 54 6.18 10.39 1.17
CA HIS A 54 5.28 9.66 2.07
C HIS A 54 3.88 10.27 2.14
N ALA A 55 3.76 11.60 2.10
CA ALA A 55 2.49 12.31 2.00
C ALA A 55 1.77 11.98 0.69
N PHE A 56 2.49 11.99 -0.44
CA PHE A 56 1.95 11.62 -1.74
C PHE A 56 1.36 10.20 -1.77
N TYR A 57 2.06 9.22 -1.18
CA TYR A 57 1.51 7.86 -1.06
C TYR A 57 0.19 7.84 -0.27
N TRP A 58 0.14 8.53 0.86
CA TRP A 58 -1.02 8.50 1.76
C TRP A 58 -2.24 9.21 1.22
N GLU A 59 -2.05 10.38 0.61
CA GLU A 59 -3.13 11.25 0.17
C GLU A 59 -3.58 10.90 -1.25
N GLY A 60 -2.63 10.55 -2.13
CA GLY A 60 -2.88 10.22 -3.52
C GLY A 60 -3.09 8.73 -3.73
N MET A 61 -2.01 7.96 -3.65
CA MET A 61 -2.02 6.55 -4.09
C MET A 61 -2.97 5.67 -3.28
N ARG A 62 -2.95 5.77 -1.95
CA ARG A 62 -3.87 5.00 -1.09
C ARG A 62 -5.33 5.33 -1.41
N THR A 63 -5.65 6.60 -1.67
CA THR A 63 -7.01 7.04 -2.00
C THR A 63 -7.45 6.52 -3.36
N SER A 64 -6.59 6.59 -4.39
CA SER A 64 -6.86 6.00 -5.71
C SER A 64 -7.05 4.49 -5.61
N TYR A 65 -6.16 3.77 -4.91
CA TYR A 65 -6.31 2.35 -4.68
C TYR A 65 -7.65 1.99 -3.98
N LEU A 66 -8.05 2.75 -2.97
CA LEU A 66 -9.35 2.55 -2.31
C LEU A 66 -10.56 2.79 -3.23
N GLY A 67 -10.43 3.67 -4.23
CA GLY A 67 -11.47 3.96 -5.21
C GLY A 67 -11.56 2.94 -6.35
N GLU A 68 -10.44 2.28 -6.68
CA GLU A 68 -10.33 1.37 -7.83
C GLU A 68 -10.35 -0.11 -7.43
N SER A 69 -9.85 -0.43 -6.24
CA SER A 69 -9.74 -1.81 -5.76
C SER A 69 -11.10 -2.35 -5.33
N LYS A 70 -11.27 -3.65 -5.54
CA LYS A 70 -12.36 -4.41 -4.92
C LYS A 70 -12.22 -4.43 -3.38
N PRO A 71 -13.33 -4.32 -2.63
CA PRO A 71 -13.29 -4.24 -1.15
C PRO A 71 -12.59 -5.42 -0.47
N GLU A 72 -12.75 -6.65 -0.99
CA GLU A 72 -12.16 -7.86 -0.42
C GLU A 72 -10.62 -7.92 -0.51
N TYR A 73 -10.03 -7.12 -1.39
CA TYR A 73 -8.58 -6.92 -1.48
C TYR A 73 -8.14 -5.77 -0.57
N ALA A 74 -8.85 -4.64 -0.61
CA ALA A 74 -8.51 -3.44 0.13
C ALA A 74 -8.57 -3.62 1.66
N VAL A 75 -9.53 -4.40 2.16
CA VAL A 75 -9.68 -4.67 3.61
C VAL A 75 -8.43 -5.28 4.25
N ARG A 76 -7.58 -5.95 3.45
CA ARG A 76 -6.32 -6.57 3.92
C ARG A 76 -5.25 -5.56 4.32
N PHE A 77 -5.44 -4.29 3.96
CA PHE A 77 -4.53 -3.19 4.30
C PHE A 77 -5.02 -2.29 5.43
N THR A 78 -6.27 -2.45 5.90
CA THR A 78 -6.87 -1.55 6.89
C THR A 78 -5.99 -1.37 8.12
N GLU A 79 -5.62 -2.46 8.79
CA GLU A 79 -4.76 -2.43 9.98
C GLU A 79 -3.38 -1.79 9.69
N LEU A 80 -2.81 -2.08 8.52
CA LEU A 80 -1.51 -1.51 8.13
C LEU A 80 -1.58 0.00 7.91
N TRP A 81 -2.67 0.50 7.32
CA TRP A 81 -2.86 1.93 7.16
C TRP A 81 -3.18 2.63 8.48
N GLU A 82 -3.91 2.00 9.39
CA GLU A 82 -4.13 2.53 10.75
C GLU A 82 -2.81 2.68 11.50
N GLU A 83 -1.94 1.67 11.41
CA GLU A 83 -0.60 1.75 12.00
C GLU A 83 0.28 2.80 11.33
N LEU A 84 0.21 2.93 10.00
CA LEU A 84 0.94 3.95 9.27
C LEU A 84 0.49 5.37 9.65
N ASP A 85 -0.81 5.58 9.85
CA ASP A 85 -1.36 6.86 10.32
C ASP A 85 -0.87 7.19 11.74
N ALA A 86 -0.91 6.21 12.64
CA ALA A 86 -0.38 6.38 14.00
C ALA A 86 1.12 6.75 13.98
N ALA A 87 1.90 6.11 13.12
CA ALA A 87 3.32 6.42 12.95
C ALA A 87 3.56 7.82 12.36
N ARG A 88 2.70 8.30 11.45
CA ARG A 88 2.77 9.66 10.87
C ARG A 88 2.46 10.76 11.87
N ARG A 89 1.52 10.53 12.80
CA ARG A 89 1.12 11.52 13.81
C ARG A 89 2.10 11.62 15.00
N SER A 90 3.00 10.66 15.12
CA SER A 90 4.00 10.58 16.20
C SER A 90 5.38 11.10 15.80
N ALA A 91 5.55 11.46 14.52
CA ALA A 91 6.76 12.06 13.94
C ALA A 91 6.61 13.59 13.89
#